data_AF-A0A514ZT63-F1
#
_entry.id   AF-A0A514ZT63-F1
#
_cell.length_a   1.000
_cell.length_b   1.000
_cell.length_c   1.000
_cell.angle_alpha   90.00
_cell.angle_beta   90.00
_cell.angle_gamma   90.00
#
_symmetry.space_group_name_H-M   'P 1'
#
loop_
_entity.id
_entity.type
_entity.pdbx_description
1 polymer ?
#
loop_
_entity_poly.entity_id
_entity_poly.type
_entity_poly.pdbx_seq_one_letter_code
_entity_poly.pdbx_strand_id
1 'polypeptide(L)' 'MHTQTPISRAVEGFEKRIGLSIKFDGRFYNRTGINQKRWGMLMAGKLKPNSDELRNISEVFQVPVVDLI' A
#
# COMPACT_ATOMS: atom_id res chain seq x y z
N MET A 1 -19.84 -2.76 1.86
CA MET A 1 -18.92 -3.31 0.84
C MET A 1 -17.69 -2.43 0.83
N HIS A 2 -16.54 -2.91 1.32
CA HIS A 2 -15.28 -2.17 1.16
C HIS A 2 -14.88 -2.32 -0.29
N THR A 3 -14.94 -1.24 -1.07
CA THR A 3 -14.38 -1.22 -2.42
C THR A 3 -12.89 -1.50 -2.30
N GLN A 4 -12.46 -2.67 -2.74
CA GLN A 4 -11.08 -3.09 -2.64
C GLN A 4 -10.27 -2.33 -3.70
N THR A 5 -9.30 -1.54 -3.25
CA THR A 5 -8.38 -0.83 -4.14
C THR A 5 -7.24 -1.74 -4.57
N PRO A 6 -6.55 -1.44 -5.67
CA PRO A 6 -5.31 -2.14 -6.05
C PRO A 6 -4.29 -2.18 -4.90
N ILE A 7 -4.15 -1.06 -4.17
CA ILE A 7 -3.27 -0.97 -3.00
C ILE A 7 -3.75 -1.87 -1.86
N SER A 8 -5.04 -1.87 -1.51
CA SER A 8 -5.54 -2.75 -0.44
C SER A 8 -5.41 -4.23 -0.83
N ARG A 9 -5.57 -4.56 -2.12
CA ARG A 9 -5.35 -5.91 -2.64
C ARG A 9 -3.88 -6.33 -2.53
N ALA A 10 -2.94 -5.43 -2.82
CA ALA A 10 -1.51 -5.69 -2.66
C ALA A 10 -1.14 -5.95 -1.19
N VAL A 11 -1.71 -5.18 -0.26
CA VAL A 11 -1.55 -5.41 1.19
C VAL A 11 -2.04 -6.81 1.58
N GLU A 12 -3.28 -7.15 1.21
CA GLU A 12 -3.83 -8.47 1.53
C GLU A 12 -3.03 -9.62 0.91
N GLY A 13 -2.56 -9.45 -0.33
CA GLY A 13 -1.70 -10.42 -1.00
C GLY A 13 -0.37 -10.62 -0.26
N PHE A 14 0.21 -9.52 0.22
CA PHE A 14 1.43 -9.57 1.03
C PHE A 14 1.19 -10.30 2.36
N GLU A 15 0.15 -9.92 3.09
CA GLU A 15 -0.20 -10.53 4.39
C GLU A 15 -0.44 -12.04 4.26
N LYS A 16 -1.17 -12.45 3.21
CA LYS A 16 -1.38 -13.88 2.89
C LYS A 16 -0.08 -14.60 2.59
N ARG A 17 0.86 -13.97 1.88
CA ARG A 17 2.16 -14.55 1.53
C ARG A 17 3.06 -14.74 2.74
N ILE A 18 3.05 -13.80 3.70
CA ILE A 18 3.88 -13.89 4.92
C ILE A 18 3.18 -14.59 6.09
N GLY A 19 1.88 -14.88 5.97
CA GLY A 19 1.06 -15.50 7.01
C GLY A 19 0.83 -14.62 8.25
N LEU A 20 1.04 -13.30 8.13
CA LEU A 20 0.99 -12.35 9.24
C LEU A 20 0.34 -11.04 8.78
N SER A 21 -0.38 -10.39 9.70
CA SER A 21 -0.90 -9.04 9.46
C SER A 21 0.18 -7.99 9.70
N ILE A 22 0.25 -7.01 8.80
CA ILE A 22 1.23 -5.93 8.84
C ILE A 22 0.74 -4.83 9.77
N LYS A 23 1.64 -4.32 10.61
CA LYS A 23 1.45 -3.03 11.29
C LYS A 23 2.12 -1.93 10.50
N PHE A 24 1.35 -0.96 10.03
CA PHE A 24 1.86 0.25 9.39
C PHE A 24 2.36 1.23 10.44
N ASP A 25 3.63 1.05 10.85
CA ASP A 25 4.32 1.86 11.85
C ASP A 25 5.12 3.01 11.22
N GLY A 26 5.83 3.77 12.05
CA GLY A 26 6.69 4.86 11.58
C GLY A 26 7.74 4.42 10.55
N ARG A 27 8.24 3.18 10.60
CA ARG A 27 9.22 2.68 9.62
C ARG A 27 8.59 2.47 8.26
N PHE A 28 7.35 1.98 8.21
CA PHE A 28 6.59 1.89 6.97
C PHE A 28 6.38 3.28 6.33
N TYR A 29 5.93 4.25 7.12
CA TYR A 29 5.70 5.61 6.62
C TYR A 29 6.99 6.30 6.19
N ASN A 30 8.09 6.11 6.92
CA ASN A 30 9.40 6.62 6.54
C ASN A 30 9.94 5.97 5.26
N ARG A 31 9.74 4.66 5.09
CA ARG A 31 10.21 3.93 3.90
C ARG A 31 9.40 4.28 2.65
N THR A 32 8.10 4.48 2.79
CA THR A 32 7.23 4.82 1.66
C THR A 32 7.23 6.30 1.33
N GLY A 33 7.62 7.16 2.27
CA GLY A 33 7.45 8.62 2.18
C GLY A 33 5.98 9.06 2.30
N ILE A 34 5.08 8.14 2.67
CA ILE A 34 3.65 8.38 2.75
C ILE A 34 3.29 8.66 4.21
N ASN A 35 2.59 9.76 4.47
CA ASN A 35 2.05 9.99 5.81
C ASN A 35 0.80 9.12 6.07
N GLN A 36 0.51 8.83 7.34
CA GLN A 36 -0.58 7.96 7.76
C GLN A 36 -1.95 8.35 7.19
N LYS A 37 -2.27 9.65 7.16
CA LYS A 37 -3.55 10.14 6.63
C LYS A 37 -3.68 9.85 5.14
N ARG A 38 -2.60 10.11 4.37
CA ARG A 38 -2.54 9.85 2.94
C ARG A 38 -2.63 8.36 2.64
N TRP A 39 -1.92 7.52 3.40
CA TRP A 39 -2.03 6.06 3.30
C TRP A 39 -3.48 5.57 3.46
N GLY A 40 -4.20 6.07 4.48
CA GLY A 40 -5.62 5.75 4.66
C GLY A 40 -6.51 6.18 3.49
N MET A 41 -6.23 7.33 2.87
CA MET A 41 -6.96 7.79 1.68
C MET A 41 -6.66 6.96 0.43
N LEU A 42 -5.41 6.50 0.27
CA LEU A 42 -5.00 5.59 -0.80
C LEU A 42 -5.69 4.22 -0.66
N MET A 43 -5.64 3.64 0.54
CA MET A 43 -6.31 2.37 0.85
C MET A 43 -7.82 2.43 0.61
N ALA A 44 -8.45 3.58 0.89
CA ALA A 44 -9.87 3.82 0.67
C ALA A 44 -10.23 4.23 -0.77
N GLY A 45 -9.25 4.38 -1.67
CA GLY A 45 -9.47 4.74 -3.07
C GLY A 45 -9.89 6.20 -3.29
N LYS A 46 -9.72 7.04 -2.27
CA LYS A 46 -10.07 8.47 -2.30
C LYS A 46 -8.99 9.32 -2.98
N LEU A 47 -7.76 8.83 -3.01
CA LEU A 47 -6.64 9.45 -3.69
C LEU A 47 -5.97 8.45 -4.62
N LYS A 48 -5.38 8.96 -5.70
CA LYS A 48 -4.47 8.20 -6.55
C LYS A 48 -3.03 8.35 -6.04
N PRO A 49 -2.25 7.27 -6.01
CA PRO A 49 -0.83 7.36 -5.69
C PRO A 49 -0.09 8.10 -6.81
N ASN A 50 0.97 8.82 -6.45
CA ASN A 50 1.89 9.38 -7.44
C ASN A 50 2.97 8.35 -7.84
N SER A 51 3.84 8.69 -8.79
CA SER A 51 4.88 7.79 -9.29
C SER A 51 5.86 7.32 -8.22
N ASP A 52 6.26 8.19 -7.28
CA ASP A 52 7.19 7.84 -6.20
C ASP A 52 6.53 6.90 -5.19
N GLU A 53 5.27 7.16 -4.86
CA GLU A 53 4.48 6.30 -3.96
C GLU A 53 4.27 4.93 -4.57
N LEU A 54 3.90 4.86 -5.85
CA LEU A 54 3.76 3.61 -6.59
C LEU A 54 5.04 2.78 -6.52
N ARG A 55 6.18 3.42 -6.80
CA ARG A 55 7.49 2.76 -6.70
C ARG A 55 7.75 2.26 -5.28
N ASN A 56 7.62 3.10 -4.27
CA ASN A 56 7.96 2.71 -2.91
C ASN A 56 7.02 1.63 -2.34
N ILE A 57 5.72 1.72 -2.65
CA ILE A 57 4.71 0.69 -2.31
C ILE A 57 5.07 -0.63 -3.00
N SER A 58 5.42 -0.59 -4.29
CA SER A 58 5.82 -1.77 -5.07
C SER A 58 7.03 -2.48 -4.45
N GLU A 59 8.01 -1.73 -3.97
CA GLU A 59 9.21 -2.26 -3.31
C GLU A 59 8.90 -2.82 -1.91
N VAL A 60 7.99 -2.20 -1.14
CA VAL A 60 7.61 -2.71 0.19
C VAL A 60 6.82 -4.02 0.06
N PHE A 61 5.82 -4.04 -0.81
CA PHE A 61 4.94 -5.20 -0.95
C PHE A 61 5.45 -6.23 -1.98
N GLN A 62 6.57 -5.97 -2.64
CA GLN A 62 7.17 -6.86 -3.62
C GLN A 62 6.13 -7.30 -4.67
N VAL A 63 5.48 -6.30 -5.27
CA VAL A 63 4.49 -6.45 -6.35
C VAL A 63 4.86 -5.51 -7.48
N PRO A 64 4.56 -5.83 -8.75
CA PRO A 64 4.73 -4.90 -9.86
C PRO A 64 3.92 -3.60 -9.67
N VAL A 65 4.46 -2.47 -10.13
CA VAL A 65 3.74 -1.17 -10.11
C VAL A 65 2.39 -1.24 -10.84
N VAL A 66 2.29 -2.06 -11.89
CA VAL A 66 1.05 -2.26 -12.66
C VAL A 66 -0.08 -2.85 -11.83
N ASP A 67 0.23 -3.57 -10.75
CA ASP A 67 -0.77 -4.17 -9.86
C ASP A 67 -1.33 -3.15 -8.84
N LEU A 68 -0.84 -1.91 -8.86
CA LEU A 68 -1.21 -0.83 -7.94
C LEU A 68 -2.08 0.26 -8.59
N ILE A 69 -2.47 0.10 -9.87
CA ILE A 69 -3.19 1.10 -10.66
C ILE A 69 -4.60 0.61 -11.01
#